data_AF-A0A644ZSP6-F1
#
_entry.id   AF-A0A644ZSP6-F1
#
_cell.length_a   1.000
_cell.length_b   1.000
_cell.length_c   1.000
_cell.angle_alpha   90.00
_cell.angle_beta   90.00
_cell.angle_gamma   90.00
#
_symmetry.space_group_name_H-M   'P 1'
#
loop_
_entity.id
_entity.type
_entity.pdbx_description
1 polymer ?
#
loop_
_entity_poly.entity_id
_entity_poly.type
_entity_poly.pdbx_seq_one_letter_code
_entity_poly.pdbx_strand_id
1 'polypeptide(L)' 'MTDKVRTQILDIRDTGLTNMFDVATVQRIANDMGFYELVVYLEENRKEYAHFILTGDA' A
#
# COMPACT_ATOMS: atom_id res chain seq x y z
N MET A 1 0.06 -11.00 -2.54
CA MET A 1 0.94 -9.82 -2.40
C MET A 1 2.37 -10.25 -2.63
N THR A 2 3.14 -9.51 -3.44
CA THR A 2 4.59 -9.78 -3.62
C THR A 2 5.40 -9.19 -2.47
N ASP A 3 6.60 -9.71 -2.21
CA ASP A 3 7.49 -9.15 -1.16
C ASP A 3 7.82 -7.67 -1.43
N LYS A 4 7.94 -7.28 -2.70
CA LYS A 4 8.19 -5.90 -3.10
C LYS A 4 7.02 -4.98 -2.77
N VAL A 5 5.79 -5.37 -3.11
CA VAL A 5 4.58 -4.62 -2.76
C VAL A 5 4.45 -4.50 -1.24
N ARG A 6 4.74 -5.58 -0.51
CA ARG A 6 4.77 -5.56 0.96
C ARG A 6 5.74 -4.51 1.49
N THR A 7 7.00 -4.52 1.04
CA THR A 7 7.99 -3.53 1.48
C THR A 7 7.54 -2.10 1.17
N GLN A 8 7.00 -1.84 -0.02
CA GLN A 8 6.49 -0.52 -0.39
C GLN A 8 5.34 -0.04 0.51
N ILE A 9 4.44 -0.94 0.92
CA ILE A 9 3.36 -0.63 1.87
C ILE A 9 3.93 -0.25 3.23
N LEU A 10 4.95 -1.00 3.70
CA LEU A 10 5.61 -0.74 4.97
C LEU A 10 6.37 0.59 4.93
N ASP A 11 7.06 0.90 3.83
CA ASP A 11 7.77 2.17 3.65
C ASP A 11 6.79 3.35 3.76
N ILE A 12 5.63 3.28 3.10
CA ILE A 12 4.57 4.31 3.22
C ILE A 12 4.05 4.39 4.65
N ARG A 13 3.81 3.25 5.30
CA ARG A 13 3.32 3.22 6.69
C ARG A 13 4.30 3.91 7.64
N ASP A 14 5.59 3.67 7.45
CA ASP A 14 6.64 4.23 8.29
C ASP A 14 6.82 5.75 8.09
N THR A 15 6.36 6.31 6.95
CA THR A 15 6.29 7.77 6.79
C THR A 15 5.26 8.45 7.71
N GLY A 16 4.23 7.71 8.15
CA GLY A 16 3.14 8.26 8.97
C GLY A 16 2.31 9.37 8.30
N LEU A 17 2.44 9.57 6.98
CA LEU A 17 1.80 10.69 6.27
C LEU A 17 0.30 10.54 6.07
N THR A 18 -0.22 9.31 6.12
CA THR A 18 -1.64 9.02 5.91
C THR A 18 -2.11 7.83 6.73
N ASN A 19 -3.43 7.72 6.92
CA ASN A 19 -4.04 6.49 7.38
C ASN A 19 -3.94 5.43 6.26
N MET A 20 -3.53 4.20 6.60
CA MET A 20 -3.35 3.15 5.60
C MET A 20 -4.66 2.65 4.98
N PHE A 21 -5.83 2.96 5.55
CA PHE A 21 -7.14 2.69 4.93
C PHE A 21 -7.57 3.79 3.95
N ASP A 22 -6.92 4.95 3.96
CA ASP A 22 -7.11 5.96 2.91
C ASP A 22 -6.31 5.56 1.66
N VAL A 23 -6.85 4.59 0.94
CA VAL A 23 -6.21 3.99 -0.25
C VAL A 23 -5.91 5.05 -1.31
N ALA A 24 -6.77 6.05 -1.50
CA ALA A 24 -6.55 7.10 -2.49
C ALA A 24 -5.30 7.94 -2.15
N THR A 25 -5.13 8.30 -0.88
CA THR A 25 -3.94 9.02 -0.44
C THR A 25 -2.70 8.12 -0.45
N VAL A 26 -2.82 6.84 -0.08
CA VAL A 26 -1.73 5.85 -0.18
C VAL A 26 -1.27 5.70 -1.64
N GLN A 27 -2.20 5.61 -2.59
CA GLN A 27 -1.87 5.55 -4.02
C GLN A 27 -1.16 6.81 -4.50
N ARG A 28 -1.58 7.99 -4.06
CA ARG A 28 -0.89 9.25 -4.39
C ARG A 28 0.54 9.26 -3.85
N ILE A 29 0.73 8.91 -2.59
CA ILE A 29 2.07 8.85 -1.97
C ILE A 29 2.93 7.79 -2.65
N ALA A 30 2.37 6.61 -2.95
CA ALA A 30 3.05 5.56 -3.70
C ALA A 30 3.53 6.06 -5.06
N ASN A 31 2.67 6.80 -5.79
CA ASN A 31 3.05 7.39 -7.06
C ASN A 31 4.17 8.45 -6.92
N ASP A 32 4.08 9.31 -5.90
CA ASP A 32 5.10 10.32 -5.60
C ASP A 32 6.46 9.70 -5.23
N MET A 33 6.45 8.52 -4.57
CA MET A 33 7.64 7.73 -4.21
C MET A 33 8.14 6.82 -5.35
N GLY A 34 7.46 6.78 -6.50
CA GLY A 34 7.82 5.92 -7.63
C GLY A 34 7.45 4.44 -7.47
N PHE A 35 6.56 4.11 -6.52
CA PHE A 35 6.06 2.76 -6.27
C PHE A 35 4.91 2.39 -7.23
N TYR A 36 5.18 2.45 -8.54
CA TYR A 36 4.14 2.24 -9.57
C TYR A 36 3.48 0.85 -9.51
N GLU A 37 4.22 -0.17 -9.08
CA GLU A 37 3.69 -1.53 -8.85
C GLU A 37 2.63 -1.54 -7.73
N LEU A 38 2.88 -0.83 -6.62
CA LEU A 38 1.90 -0.67 -5.56
C LEU A 38 0.67 0.12 -6.04
N VAL A 39 0.85 1.15 -6.87
CA VAL A 39 -0.27 1.93 -7.41
C VAL A 39 -1.23 1.03 -8.19
N VAL A 40 -0.70 0.19 -9.09
CA VAL A 40 -1.49 -0.78 -9.87
C VAL A 40 -2.10 -1.85 -8.97
N TYR A 41 -1.31 -2.39 -8.04
CA TYR A 41 -1.76 -3.40 -7.09
C TYR A 41 -2.96 -2.93 -6.25
N LEU A 42 -2.96 -1.67 -5.81
CA LEU A 42 -4.05 -1.09 -5.03
C LEU A 42 -5.35 -0.93 -5.84
N GLU A 43 -5.31 -0.88 -7.17
CA GLU A 43 -6.53 -0.89 -7.98
C GLU A 43 -7.12 -2.31 -8.09
N GLU A 44 -6.27 -3.31 -8.31
CA GLU A 44 -6.69 -4.67 -8.57
C GLU A 44 -7.00 -5.47 -7.29
N ASN A 45 -6.31 -5.17 -6.19
CA ASN A 45 -6.26 -6.04 -5.00
C ASN A 45 -6.63 -5.30 -3.69
N ARG A 46 -7.62 -4.40 -3.73
CA ARG A 46 -8.07 -3.62 -2.55
C ARG A 46 -8.44 -4.48 -1.34
N LYS A 47 -9.07 -5.63 -1.56
CA LYS A 47 -9.50 -6.54 -0.47
C LYS A 47 -8.29 -7.18 0.22
N GLU A 48 -7.33 -7.65 -0.55
CA GLU A 48 -6.10 -8.27 -0.05
C GLU A 48 -5.25 -7.24 0.69
N TYR A 49 -5.13 -6.02 0.15
CA TYR A 49 -4.50 -4.90 0.84
C TYR A 49 -5.16 -4.59 2.19
N ALA A 50 -6.48 -4.42 2.22
CA ALA A 50 -7.19 -4.12 3.46
C ALA A 50 -7.06 -5.26 4.49
N HIS A 51 -7.06 -6.52 4.02
CA HIS A 51 -6.78 -7.67 4.88
C HIS A 51 -5.39 -7.57 5.49
N PHE A 52 -4.36 -7.35 4.68
CA PHE A 52 -2.99 -7.19 5.15
C PHE A 52 -2.82 -6.06 6.17
N ILE A 53 -3.47 -4.91 5.96
CA ILE A 53 -3.42 -3.80 6.94
C ILE A 53 -4.08 -4.19 8.28
N LEU A 54 -5.10 -5.05 8.26
CA LEU A 54 -5.82 -5.50 9.47
C LEU A 54 -5.11 -6.64 10.20
N THR A 55 -4.58 -7.62 9.48
CA THR A 55 -4.08 -8.87 10.05
C THR A 55 -2.56 -8.96 10.06
N GLY A 56 -1.87 -8.20 9.21
CA GLY A 56 -0.45 -8.38 8.93
C GLY A 56 -0.15 -9.63 8.09
N ASP A 57 -1.18 -10.40 7.72
CA ASP A 57 -1.08 -11.61 6.91
C ASP A 57 -1.37 -11.28 5.45
N ALA A 58 -0.55 -11.85 4.57
CA ALA A 58 -0.55 -11.63 3.13
C ALA A 58 -1.22 -12.77 2.38
#